data_AF-N6XT93-F1
#
_entry.id   AF-N6XT93-F1
#
_cell.length_a   1.000
_cell.length_b   1.000
_cell.length_c   1.000
_cell.angle_alpha   90.00
_cell.angle_beta   90.00
_cell.angle_gamma   90.00
#
_symmetry.space_group_name_H-M   'P 1'
#
loop_
_entity.id
_entity.type
_entity.pdbx_description
1 polymer ?
#
loop_
_entity_poly.entity_id
_entity_poly.type
_entity_poly.pdbx_seq_one_letter_code
_entity_poly.pdbx_strand_id
1 'polypeptide(L)'
;MAETFFSPCPRGLEALLAEELVTFGARAARAVHGGVSWEGDWDACRRANLESRLATRVLWRVGQGRYRAEVDIYKLAYSVTWAKWFTADDTIRIYVTAQKSPLKSLEFITLRVKDAVCDHFRTVAGRRPNVDTADPAVRIHLFLTVDTATLYVDTTGEPLYKRGYKPAAVEAPLKENLAAGILRLTGWQPDEALVDPMCGSGTFLIEAAQMALDIAPGLGRGFAFERLRIHDRGAWAALRRAAEQRRKP
;
A
#
# COMPACT_ATOMS: atom_id res chain seq x y z
N MET A 1 1.26 0.78 19.65
CA MET A 1 2.69 0.45 19.42
C MET A 1 3.06 0.91 18.02
N ALA A 2 4.32 1.30 17.82
CA ALA A 2 4.81 1.75 16.52
C ALA A 2 5.11 0.54 15.63
N GLU A 3 4.63 0.60 14.40
CA GLU A 3 4.86 -0.38 13.33
C GLU A 3 5.72 0.24 12.24
N THR A 4 6.43 -0.58 11.47
CA THR A 4 7.19 -0.11 10.30
C THR A 4 6.41 -0.34 9.02
N PHE A 5 6.37 0.67 8.16
CA PHE A 5 5.70 0.65 6.88
C PHE A 5 6.63 1.08 5.74
N PHE A 6 6.27 0.66 4.53
CA PHE A 6 6.85 1.15 3.29
C PHE A 6 5.75 1.58 2.34
N SER A 7 5.88 2.78 1.78
CA SER A 7 4.92 3.33 0.82
C SER A 7 5.61 3.59 -0.52
N PRO A 8 5.42 2.72 -1.53
CA PRO A 8 5.97 2.95 -2.87
C PRO A 8 5.32 4.16 -3.54
N CYS A 9 6.05 4.91 -4.36
CA CYS A 9 5.51 6.01 -5.15
C CYS A 9 6.21 6.14 -6.52
N PRO A 10 5.67 6.93 -7.45
CA PRO A 10 6.40 7.30 -8.66
C PRO A 10 7.76 7.94 -8.32
N ARG A 11 8.78 7.64 -9.13
CA ARG A 11 10.12 8.19 -8.95
C ARG A 11 10.10 9.71 -9.05
N GLY A 12 10.85 10.38 -8.19
CA GLY A 12 10.89 11.84 -8.07
C GLY A 12 9.89 12.42 -7.07
N LEU A 13 8.93 11.61 -6.57
CA LEU A 13 7.93 12.06 -5.60
C LEU A 13 8.24 11.61 -4.16
N GLU A 14 9.38 10.96 -3.93
CA GLU A 14 9.70 10.36 -2.63
C GLU A 14 9.79 11.41 -1.50
N ALA A 15 10.38 12.57 -1.78
CA ALA A 15 10.47 13.66 -0.80
C ALA A 15 9.08 14.22 -0.45
N LEU A 16 8.25 14.50 -1.46
CA LEU A 16 6.89 14.99 -1.27
C LEU A 16 5.99 13.98 -0.55
N LEU A 17 6.17 12.69 -0.80
CA LEU A 17 5.47 11.64 -0.07
C LEU A 17 5.94 11.57 1.39
N ALA A 18 7.23 11.76 1.66
CA ALA A 18 7.73 11.77 3.03
C ALA A 18 7.09 12.90 3.84
N GLU A 19 7.01 14.10 3.28
CA GLU A 19 6.30 15.24 3.87
C GLU A 19 4.83 14.92 4.14
N GLU A 20 4.13 14.37 3.13
CA GLU A 20 2.71 13.99 3.24
C GLU A 20 2.49 12.99 4.38
N LEU A 21 3.32 11.95 4.47
CA LEU A 21 3.22 10.93 5.51
C LEU A 21 3.43 11.51 6.91
N VAL A 22 4.35 12.48 7.08
CA VAL A 22 4.55 13.16 8.37
C VAL A 22 3.26 13.86 8.82
N THR A 23 2.51 14.48 7.91
CA THR A 23 1.20 15.10 8.24
C THR A 23 0.15 14.08 8.71
N PHE A 24 0.32 12.81 8.35
CA PHE A 24 -0.54 11.71 8.78
C PHE A 24 -0.10 11.07 10.10
N GLY A 25 0.98 11.55 10.72
CA GLY A 25 1.52 11.00 11.96
C GLY A 25 2.67 10.01 11.76
N ALA A 26 3.22 9.92 10.54
CA ALA A 26 4.43 9.13 10.32
C ALA A 26 5.65 9.75 11.02
N ARG A 27 6.49 8.89 11.57
CA ARG A 27 7.79 9.17 12.16
C ARG A 27 8.87 8.50 11.34
N ALA A 28 10.10 9.01 11.45
CA ALA A 28 11.25 8.46 10.72
C ALA A 28 11.00 8.27 9.21
N ALA A 29 10.20 9.15 8.60
CA ALA A 29 9.86 9.08 7.19
C ALA A 29 11.09 9.37 6.34
N ARG A 30 11.67 8.32 5.75
CA ARG A 30 12.89 8.36 4.96
C ARG A 30 12.59 8.02 3.50
N ALA A 31 12.80 9.00 2.63
CA ALA A 31 12.83 8.77 1.20
C ALA A 31 13.94 7.78 0.84
N VAL A 32 13.57 6.73 0.11
CA VAL A 32 14.47 5.72 -0.46
C VAL A 32 14.08 5.51 -1.92
N HIS A 33 14.90 4.83 -2.71
CA HIS A 33 14.57 4.67 -4.13
C HIS A 33 13.20 4.01 -4.35
N GLY A 34 12.26 4.70 -5.00
CA GLY A 34 10.94 4.17 -5.35
C GLY A 34 9.89 4.22 -4.23
N GLY A 35 10.15 4.89 -3.11
CA GLY A 35 9.16 5.06 -2.04
C GLY A 35 9.70 5.67 -0.75
N VAL A 36 8.90 5.56 0.31
CA VAL A 36 9.25 6.06 1.64
C VAL A 36 9.13 4.94 2.66
N SER A 37 10.19 4.73 3.44
CA SER A 37 10.15 3.90 4.66
C SER A 37 9.78 4.79 5.83
N TRP A 38 8.86 4.34 6.69
CA TRP A 38 8.38 5.16 7.81
C TRP A 38 7.86 4.30 8.96
N GLU A 39 7.71 4.91 10.12
CA GLU A 39 7.17 4.28 11.33
C GLU A 39 5.91 5.02 11.78
N GLY A 40 4.91 4.30 12.30
CA GLY A 40 3.67 4.93 12.73
C GLY A 40 2.80 3.96 13.52
N ASP A 41 1.75 4.46 14.14
CA ASP A 41 0.71 3.59 14.67
C ASP A 41 -0.31 3.23 13.57
N TRP A 42 -1.34 2.50 13.97
CA TRP A 42 -2.41 2.11 13.05
C TRP A 42 -3.28 3.28 12.60
N ASP A 43 -3.32 4.39 13.32
CA ASP A 43 -4.06 5.58 12.90
C ASP A 43 -3.32 6.28 11.76
N ALA A 44 -2.00 6.40 11.85
CA ALA A 44 -1.17 6.88 10.74
C ALA A 44 -1.30 5.96 9.50
N CYS A 45 -1.38 4.65 9.68
CA CYS A 45 -1.63 3.69 8.59
C CYS A 45 -2.98 3.91 7.92
N ARG A 46 -4.08 3.98 8.70
CA ARG A 46 -5.44 4.22 8.17
C ARG A 46 -5.51 5.55 7.44
N ARG A 47 -4.89 6.59 8.01
CA ARG A 47 -4.85 7.93 7.45
C ARG A 47 -4.03 7.98 6.16
N ALA A 48 -2.88 7.33 6.10
CA ALA A 48 -2.10 7.22 4.88
C ALA A 48 -2.87 6.51 3.76
N ASN A 49 -3.65 5.46 4.08
CA ASN A 49 -4.50 4.81 3.07
C ASN A 49 -5.65 5.71 2.59
N LEU A 50 -6.29 6.44 3.50
CA LEU A 50 -7.44 7.30 3.19
C LEU A 50 -7.04 8.60 2.45
N GLU A 51 -5.94 9.22 2.88
CA GLU A 51 -5.62 10.61 2.54
C GLU A 51 -4.44 10.76 1.57
N SER A 52 -3.58 9.74 1.42
CA SER A 52 -2.38 9.87 0.56
C SER A 52 -2.75 9.98 -0.92
N ARG A 53 -2.29 11.06 -1.55
CA ARG A 53 -2.41 11.26 -2.99
C ARG A 53 -1.21 10.68 -3.74
N LEU A 54 -0.05 10.59 -3.10
CA LEU A 54 1.20 10.24 -3.77
C LEU A 54 1.57 8.76 -3.67
N ALA A 55 1.22 8.11 -2.55
CA ALA A 55 1.54 6.70 -2.35
C ALA A 55 0.79 5.84 -3.38
N THR A 56 1.44 4.76 -3.81
CA THR A 56 0.83 3.70 -4.61
C THR A 56 0.13 2.69 -3.70
N ARG A 57 0.74 2.40 -2.55
CA ARG A 57 0.26 1.48 -1.50
C ARG A 57 0.88 1.87 -0.17
N VAL A 58 0.31 1.38 0.92
CA VAL A 58 0.92 1.31 2.25
C VAL A 58 1.16 -0.18 2.57
N LEU A 59 2.42 -0.55 2.78
CA LEU A 59 2.85 -1.93 3.05
C LEU A 59 3.35 -2.03 4.50
N TRP A 60 2.73 -2.87 5.31
CA TRP A 60 3.14 -3.10 6.70
C TRP A 60 4.20 -4.19 6.78
N ARG A 61 5.38 -3.88 7.34
CA ARG A 61 6.49 -4.83 7.46
C ARG A 61 6.21 -5.81 8.58
N VAL A 62 6.09 -7.09 8.23
CA VAL A 62 5.76 -8.19 9.16
C VAL A 62 6.92 -9.13 9.44
N GLY A 63 7.98 -9.06 8.64
CA GLY A 63 9.20 -9.83 8.84
C GLY A 63 10.34 -9.30 8.00
N GLN A 64 11.57 -9.42 8.50
CA GLN A 64 12.77 -9.08 7.75
C GLN A 64 13.91 -9.98 8.19
N GLY A 65 14.73 -10.42 7.26
CA GLY A 65 15.90 -11.24 7.55
C GLY A 65 16.89 -11.28 6.40
N ARG A 66 18.13 -11.66 6.71
CA ARG A 66 19.10 -12.00 5.68
C ARG A 66 18.78 -13.36 5.06
N TYR A 67 19.11 -13.53 3.80
CA TYR A 67 18.97 -14.81 3.11
C TYR A 67 20.19 -15.10 2.23
N ARG A 68 20.46 -16.38 2.01
CA ARG A 68 21.46 -16.86 1.05
C ARG A 68 20.85 -17.81 0.03
N ALA A 69 19.84 -18.57 0.43
CA ALA A 69 19.13 -19.52 -0.42
C ALA A 69 17.62 -19.48 -0.17
N GLU A 70 16.87 -20.19 -1.00
CA GLU A 70 15.41 -20.22 -0.97
C GLU A 70 14.85 -20.81 0.33
N VAL A 71 15.63 -21.68 0.99
CA VAL A 71 15.28 -22.24 2.31
C VAL A 71 15.20 -21.17 3.39
N ASP A 72 16.02 -20.12 3.32
CA ASP A 72 16.02 -19.04 4.31
C ASP A 72 14.77 -18.18 4.18
N ILE A 73 14.30 -17.96 2.94
CA ILE A 73 13.04 -17.26 2.67
C ILE A 73 11.86 -18.06 3.20
N TYR A 74 11.85 -19.39 2.98
CA TYR A 74 10.82 -20.25 3.56
C TYR A 74 10.78 -20.14 5.08
N LYS A 75 11.94 -20.23 5.75
CA LYS A 75 12.05 -20.11 7.21
C LYS A 75 11.56 -18.76 7.72
N LEU A 76 11.94 -17.67 7.04
CA LEU A 76 11.49 -16.32 7.35
C LEU A 76 9.96 -16.20 7.21
N ALA A 77 9.38 -16.71 6.13
CA ALA A 77 7.93 -16.66 5.93
C ALA A 77 7.18 -17.55 6.93
N TYR A 78 7.73 -18.70 7.31
CA TYR A 78 7.09 -19.62 8.27
C TYR A 78 7.09 -19.06 9.70
N SER A 79 8.13 -18.31 10.09
CA SER A 79 8.28 -17.78 11.46
C SER A 79 7.33 -16.62 11.78
N VAL A 80 6.80 -15.94 10.77
CA VAL A 80 5.81 -14.87 10.94
C VAL A 80 4.52 -15.45 11.53
N THR A 81 3.98 -14.82 12.57
CA THR A 81 2.77 -15.28 13.25
C THR A 81 1.48 -14.85 12.52
N TRP A 82 1.27 -15.35 11.30
CA TRP A 82 0.17 -14.94 10.41
C TRP A 82 -1.22 -15.03 11.05
N ALA A 83 -1.44 -16.05 11.90
CA ALA A 83 -2.71 -16.26 12.59
C ALA A 83 -3.13 -15.09 13.51
N LYS A 84 -2.22 -14.18 13.85
CA LYS A 84 -2.56 -12.93 14.56
C LYS A 84 -3.38 -11.96 13.72
N TRP A 85 -3.29 -12.03 12.40
CA TRP A 85 -3.82 -10.99 11.50
C TRP A 85 -4.93 -11.47 10.58
N PHE A 86 -4.94 -12.74 10.22
CA PHE A 86 -6.01 -13.36 9.43
C PHE A 86 -6.12 -14.85 9.75
N THR A 87 -7.16 -15.48 9.22
CA THR A 87 -7.52 -16.88 9.46
C THR A 87 -7.24 -17.75 8.25
N ALA A 88 -7.33 -19.07 8.42
CA ALA A 88 -7.22 -19.98 7.28
C ALA A 88 -8.47 -19.99 6.37
N ASP A 89 -9.55 -19.27 6.71
CA ASP A 89 -10.67 -19.03 5.79
C ASP A 89 -10.37 -17.93 4.78
N ASP A 90 -9.45 -17.02 5.13
CA ASP A 90 -9.08 -15.89 4.30
C ASP A 90 -8.20 -16.33 3.12
N THR A 91 -8.55 -15.89 1.92
CA THR A 91 -7.76 -16.18 0.72
C THR A 91 -6.50 -15.33 0.68
N ILE A 92 -5.40 -15.91 0.20
CA ILE A 92 -4.10 -15.23 0.13
C ILE A 92 -3.60 -15.09 -1.30
N ARG A 93 -2.76 -14.08 -1.56
CA ARG A 93 -1.92 -14.01 -2.75
C ARG A 93 -0.54 -13.48 -2.41
N ILE A 94 0.48 -14.13 -2.98
CA ILE A 94 1.88 -13.74 -2.80
C ILE A 94 2.34 -12.92 -4.01
N TYR A 95 3.02 -11.81 -3.75
CA TYR A 95 3.71 -11.00 -4.74
C TYR A 95 5.19 -10.93 -4.37
N VAL A 96 6.06 -11.28 -5.31
CA VAL A 96 7.52 -11.20 -5.10
C VAL A 96 8.08 -10.13 -6.02
N THR A 97 8.88 -9.23 -5.45
CA THR A 97 9.65 -8.22 -6.20
C THR A 97 11.10 -8.30 -5.74
N ALA A 98 12.03 -8.17 -6.68
CA ALA A 98 13.44 -8.28 -6.39
C ALA A 98 14.25 -7.16 -7.04
N GLN A 99 15.28 -6.70 -6.34
CA GLN A 99 16.28 -5.78 -6.84
C GLN A 99 17.66 -6.37 -6.59
N LYS A 100 18.35 -6.77 -7.67
CA LYS A 100 19.69 -7.39 -7.61
C LYS A 100 19.74 -8.67 -6.74
N SER A 101 18.63 -9.40 -6.63
CA SER A 101 18.59 -10.68 -5.92
C SER A 101 19.44 -11.73 -6.67
N PRO A 102 20.23 -12.57 -5.95
CA PRO A 102 20.98 -13.67 -6.56
C PRO A 102 20.12 -14.89 -6.90
N LEU A 103 18.84 -14.92 -6.51
CA LEU A 103 17.96 -16.07 -6.74
C LEU A 103 17.44 -16.09 -8.18
N LYS A 104 17.41 -17.30 -8.78
CA LYS A 104 17.18 -17.46 -10.21
C LYS A 104 15.72 -17.27 -10.65
N SER A 105 14.74 -17.68 -9.83
CA SER A 105 13.32 -17.69 -10.21
C SER A 105 12.43 -17.08 -9.14
N LEU A 106 11.80 -15.94 -9.44
CA LEU A 106 10.84 -15.30 -8.54
C LEU A 106 9.55 -16.11 -8.38
N GLU A 107 9.15 -16.86 -9.41
CA GLU A 107 7.99 -17.76 -9.36
C GLU A 107 8.23 -18.88 -8.35
N PHE A 108 9.42 -19.48 -8.36
CA PHE A 108 9.80 -20.47 -7.35
C PHE A 108 9.77 -19.88 -5.94
N ILE A 109 10.29 -18.67 -5.74
CA ILE A 109 10.21 -17.99 -4.43
C ILE A 109 8.76 -17.73 -4.01
N THR A 110 7.91 -17.34 -4.97
CA THR A 110 6.48 -17.12 -4.73
C THR A 110 5.83 -18.40 -4.18
N LEU A 111 6.13 -19.55 -4.78
CA LEU A 111 5.67 -20.85 -4.29
C LEU A 111 6.21 -21.18 -2.91
N ARG A 112 7.51 -20.92 -2.64
CA ARG A 112 8.11 -21.17 -1.32
C ARG A 112 7.47 -20.35 -0.20
N VAL A 113 7.19 -19.07 -0.44
CA VAL A 113 6.48 -18.22 0.55
C VAL A 113 5.05 -18.72 0.75
N LYS A 114 4.33 -19.04 -0.33
CA LYS A 114 2.98 -19.62 -0.26
C LYS A 114 2.97 -20.89 0.60
N ASP A 115 3.89 -21.81 0.34
CA ASP A 115 4.00 -23.06 1.09
C ASP A 115 4.29 -22.78 2.58
N ALA A 116 5.21 -21.87 2.89
CA ALA A 116 5.52 -21.49 4.25
C ALA A 116 4.32 -20.93 5.01
N VAL A 117 3.52 -20.06 4.39
CA VAL A 117 2.29 -19.50 4.97
C VAL A 117 1.25 -20.62 5.18
N CYS A 118 1.03 -21.48 4.18
CA CYS A 118 0.10 -22.59 4.29
C CYS A 118 0.49 -23.61 5.36
N ASP A 119 1.78 -23.92 5.47
CA ASP A 119 2.31 -24.86 6.47
C ASP A 119 2.23 -24.27 7.88
N HIS A 120 2.42 -22.96 8.03
CA HIS A 120 2.18 -22.26 9.29
C HIS A 120 0.72 -22.47 9.74
N PHE A 121 -0.26 -22.18 8.88
CA PHE A 121 -1.68 -22.39 9.20
C PHE A 121 -2.04 -23.85 9.45
N ARG A 122 -1.46 -24.79 8.67
CA ARG A 122 -1.65 -26.22 8.92
C ARG A 122 -1.18 -26.60 10.32
N THR A 123 -0.07 -26.04 10.78
CA THR A 123 0.49 -26.30 12.11
C THR A 123 -0.38 -25.72 13.22
N VAL A 124 -0.83 -24.46 13.10
CA VAL A 124 -1.53 -23.76 14.20
C VAL A 124 -3.06 -23.92 14.19
N ALA A 125 -3.65 -24.29 13.06
CA ALA A 125 -5.10 -24.35 12.87
C ALA A 125 -5.60 -25.65 12.21
N GLY A 126 -4.71 -26.59 11.86
CA GLY A 126 -5.06 -27.87 11.23
C GLY A 126 -5.57 -27.78 9.78
N ARG A 127 -5.61 -26.58 9.21
CA ARG A 127 -6.16 -26.29 7.87
C ARG A 127 -5.32 -25.22 7.17
N ARG A 128 -5.49 -25.04 5.86
CA ARG A 128 -4.70 -24.09 5.05
C ARG A 128 -5.60 -23.03 4.38
N PRO A 129 -5.13 -21.79 4.22
CA PRO A 129 -5.79 -20.82 3.35
C PRO A 129 -5.73 -21.26 1.89
N ASN A 130 -6.74 -20.82 1.13
CA ASN A 130 -6.77 -20.97 -0.33
C ASN A 130 -6.14 -19.75 -1.01
N VAL A 131 -5.74 -19.93 -2.27
CA VAL A 131 -5.21 -18.83 -3.10
C VAL A 131 -6.33 -18.28 -3.98
N ASP A 132 -6.52 -16.97 -3.94
CA ASP A 132 -7.38 -16.26 -4.89
C ASP A 132 -6.53 -15.26 -5.67
N THR A 133 -6.55 -15.39 -7.00
CA THR A 133 -5.81 -14.50 -7.88
C THR A 133 -6.58 -13.22 -8.22
N ALA A 134 -7.90 -13.22 -8.17
CA ALA A 134 -8.71 -12.06 -8.54
C ALA A 134 -8.91 -11.09 -7.36
N ASP A 135 -9.47 -11.56 -6.25
CA ASP A 135 -9.72 -10.74 -5.06
C ASP A 135 -9.29 -11.46 -3.76
N PRO A 136 -7.98 -11.58 -3.50
CA PRO A 136 -7.50 -12.14 -2.25
C PRO A 136 -7.90 -11.26 -1.05
N ALA A 137 -8.31 -11.91 0.05
CA ALA A 137 -8.50 -11.26 1.34
C ALA A 137 -7.20 -10.64 1.85
N VAL A 138 -6.08 -11.36 1.70
CA VAL A 138 -4.76 -10.91 2.16
C VAL A 138 -3.73 -10.97 1.04
N ARG A 139 -3.05 -9.85 0.79
CA ARG A 139 -1.94 -9.75 -0.17
C ARG A 139 -0.63 -9.67 0.62
N ILE A 140 0.26 -10.63 0.39
CA ILE A 140 1.56 -10.73 1.04
C ILE A 140 2.62 -10.35 0.00
N HIS A 141 3.46 -9.38 0.32
CA HIS A 141 4.55 -8.94 -0.53
C HIS A 141 5.88 -9.39 0.05
N LEU A 142 6.73 -9.98 -0.78
CA LEU A 142 8.14 -10.22 -0.47
C LEU A 142 8.98 -9.29 -1.35
N PHE A 143 9.80 -8.45 -0.71
CA PHE A 143 10.83 -7.67 -1.38
C PHE A 143 12.20 -8.24 -1.10
N LEU A 144 12.96 -8.53 -2.15
CA LEU A 144 14.31 -9.08 -2.09
C LEU A 144 15.32 -8.04 -2.57
N THR A 145 16.36 -7.80 -1.78
CA THR A 145 17.57 -7.09 -2.22
C THR A 145 18.69 -8.10 -2.47
N VAL A 146 19.95 -7.66 -2.50
CA VAL A 146 21.11 -8.56 -2.69
C VAL A 146 21.21 -9.63 -1.60
N ASP A 147 20.91 -9.27 -0.35
CA ASP A 147 21.12 -10.14 0.82
C ASP A 147 19.96 -10.13 1.83
N THR A 148 18.92 -9.32 1.60
CA THR A 148 17.85 -9.08 2.58
C THR A 148 16.48 -9.37 1.97
N ALA A 149 15.69 -10.13 2.71
CA ALA A 149 14.29 -10.45 2.42
C ALA A 149 13.40 -9.69 3.40
N THR A 150 12.42 -8.96 2.87
CA THR A 150 11.44 -8.23 3.68
C THR A 150 10.03 -8.63 3.29
N LEU A 151 9.27 -9.12 4.26
CA LEU A 151 7.87 -9.51 4.11
C LEU A 151 6.96 -8.37 4.57
N TYR A 152 5.93 -8.13 3.78
CA TYR A 152 4.90 -7.15 4.06
C TYR A 152 3.51 -7.74 3.91
N VAL A 153 2.56 -7.22 4.69
CA VAL A 153 1.13 -7.33 4.42
C VAL A 153 0.67 -6.01 3.81
N ASP A 154 -0.01 -6.08 2.67
CA ASP A 154 -0.58 -4.90 2.02
C ASP A 154 -1.84 -4.46 2.77
N THR A 155 -1.82 -3.24 3.29
CA THR A 155 -2.99 -2.65 3.97
C THR A 155 -3.96 -2.00 2.99
N THR A 156 -3.57 -1.88 1.71
CA THR A 156 -4.26 -1.07 0.70
C THR A 156 -5.26 -1.87 -0.13
N GLY A 157 -4.88 -3.03 -0.66
CA GLY A 157 -5.73 -3.84 -1.55
C GLY A 157 -5.57 -3.46 -3.03
N GLU A 158 -6.48 -2.66 -3.59
CA GLU A 158 -6.23 -2.07 -4.92
C GLU A 158 -5.22 -0.92 -4.80
N PRO A 159 -4.38 -0.62 -5.81
CA PRO A 159 -3.44 0.49 -5.73
C PRO A 159 -4.16 1.82 -5.46
N LEU A 160 -3.57 2.70 -4.65
CA LEU A 160 -4.17 3.97 -4.22
C LEU A 160 -4.54 4.88 -5.39
N TYR A 161 -3.77 4.89 -6.48
CA TYR A 161 -4.10 5.69 -7.66
C TYR A 161 -5.49 5.36 -8.24
N LYS A 162 -6.01 4.14 -8.06
CA LYS A 162 -7.40 3.82 -8.43
C LYS A 162 -8.39 4.41 -7.42
N ARG A 163 -8.74 5.69 -7.56
CA ARG A 163 -9.58 6.42 -6.58
C ARG A 163 -11.04 5.96 -6.50
N GLY A 164 -11.54 5.30 -7.55
CA GLY A 164 -12.91 4.79 -7.63
C GLY A 164 -13.87 5.63 -8.48
N TYR A 165 -13.43 6.76 -9.06
CA TYR A 165 -14.27 7.62 -9.91
C TYR A 165 -14.12 7.41 -11.42
N LYS A 166 -13.05 6.76 -11.89
CA LYS A 166 -12.81 6.54 -13.33
C LYS A 166 -13.31 5.17 -13.79
N PRO A 167 -14.21 5.11 -14.80
CA PRO A 167 -14.46 3.88 -15.54
C PRO A 167 -13.19 3.43 -16.27
N ALA A 168 -13.00 2.12 -16.44
CA ALA A 168 -11.77 1.49 -16.95
C ALA A 168 -11.43 1.78 -18.44
N ALA A 169 -12.09 2.75 -19.09
CA ALA A 169 -12.24 2.80 -20.55
C ALA A 169 -11.64 4.06 -21.21
N VAL A 170 -10.45 4.49 -20.81
CA VAL A 170 -9.64 5.41 -21.64
C VAL A 170 -8.30 4.75 -21.94
N GLU A 171 -7.79 4.91 -23.15
CA GLU A 171 -6.50 4.37 -23.57
C GLU A 171 -5.36 5.15 -22.89
N ALA A 172 -4.46 4.43 -22.21
CA ALA A 172 -3.24 4.96 -21.57
C ALA A 172 -3.39 6.19 -20.63
N PRO A 173 -4.32 6.21 -19.66
CA PRO A 173 -4.47 7.36 -18.76
C PRO A 173 -3.27 7.47 -17.81
N LEU A 174 -2.79 8.70 -17.64
CA LEU A 174 -1.85 9.06 -16.58
C LEU A 174 -2.40 8.60 -15.23
N LYS A 175 -1.57 7.93 -14.43
CA LYS A 175 -1.94 7.51 -13.07
C LYS A 175 -2.24 8.74 -12.21
N GLU A 176 -3.32 8.64 -11.43
CA GLU A 176 -3.84 9.70 -10.59
C GLU A 176 -2.82 10.19 -9.57
N ASN A 177 -2.02 9.28 -8.98
CA ASN A 177 -0.98 9.66 -8.02
C ASN A 177 0.20 10.40 -8.66
N LEU A 178 0.53 10.12 -9.92
CA LEU A 178 1.54 10.87 -10.66
C LEU A 178 1.01 12.26 -11.04
N ALA A 179 -0.25 12.36 -11.48
CA ALA A 179 -0.89 13.64 -11.75
C ALA A 179 -0.90 14.54 -10.50
N ALA A 180 -1.32 13.99 -9.35
CA ALA A 180 -1.29 14.68 -8.07
C ALA A 180 0.13 15.11 -7.66
N GLY A 181 1.14 14.26 -7.91
CA GLY A 181 2.53 14.59 -7.64
C GLY A 181 3.05 15.75 -8.50
N ILE A 182 2.73 15.75 -9.80
CA ILE A 182 3.11 16.83 -10.70
C ILE A 182 2.45 18.15 -10.28
N LEU A 183 1.16 18.16 -9.93
CA LEU A 183 0.48 19.36 -9.41
C LEU A 183 1.17 19.90 -8.14
N ARG A 184 1.60 19.03 -7.22
CA ARG A 184 2.38 19.47 -6.06
C ARG A 184 3.75 20.03 -6.44
N LEU A 185 4.41 19.46 -7.46
CA LEU A 185 5.70 19.93 -7.94
C LEU A 185 5.63 21.29 -8.65
N THR A 186 4.52 21.61 -9.31
CA THR A 186 4.34 22.94 -9.92
C THR A 186 4.15 24.05 -8.89
N GLY A 187 3.83 23.69 -7.64
CA GLY A 187 3.49 24.64 -6.59
C GLY A 187 2.08 25.21 -6.67
N TRP A 188 1.24 24.67 -7.57
CA TRP A 188 -0.14 25.14 -7.78
C TRP A 188 -0.94 25.12 -6.46
N GLN A 189 -1.68 26.20 -6.21
CA GLN A 189 -2.58 26.33 -5.06
C GLN A 189 -4.06 26.28 -5.48
N PRO A 190 -4.96 25.74 -4.65
CA PRO A 190 -6.40 25.64 -4.94
C PRO A 190 -7.13 26.91 -5.41
N ASP A 191 -6.65 28.08 -5.04
CA ASP A 191 -7.20 29.39 -5.40
C ASP A 191 -6.66 29.96 -6.72
N GLU A 192 -5.69 29.28 -7.33
CA GLU A 192 -5.10 29.66 -8.62
C GLU A 192 -5.85 29.00 -9.79
N ALA A 193 -5.98 29.74 -10.88
CA ALA A 193 -6.51 29.19 -12.12
C ALA A 193 -5.61 28.08 -12.67
N LEU A 194 -6.19 26.90 -12.93
CA LEU A 194 -5.51 25.77 -13.56
C LEU A 194 -6.09 25.52 -14.95
N VAL A 195 -5.23 25.44 -15.96
CA VAL A 195 -5.61 25.10 -17.33
C VAL A 195 -4.77 23.92 -17.81
N ASP A 196 -5.45 22.87 -18.27
CA ASP A 196 -4.84 21.76 -19.00
C ASP A 196 -5.37 21.79 -20.45
N PRO A 197 -4.63 22.36 -21.41
CA PRO A 197 -5.10 22.54 -22.78
C PRO A 197 -5.17 21.23 -23.58
N MET A 198 -4.65 20.13 -23.04
CA MET A 198 -4.63 18.80 -23.67
C MET A 198 -5.12 17.74 -22.67
N CYS A 199 -6.20 18.04 -21.96
CA CYS A 199 -6.59 17.33 -20.75
C CYS A 199 -6.97 15.85 -20.91
N GLY A 200 -7.30 15.41 -22.13
CA GLY A 200 -7.66 14.02 -22.41
C GLY A 200 -8.71 13.49 -21.44
N SER A 201 -8.34 12.50 -20.62
CA SER A 201 -9.23 11.93 -19.57
C SER A 201 -9.44 12.83 -18.33
N GLY A 202 -8.92 14.05 -18.33
CA GLY A 202 -9.07 15.04 -17.27
C GLY A 202 -8.33 14.73 -15.97
N THR A 203 -7.33 13.84 -15.95
CA THR A 203 -6.69 13.38 -14.70
C THR A 203 -6.18 14.54 -13.84
N PHE A 204 -5.48 15.52 -14.43
CA PHE A 204 -4.98 16.68 -13.71
C PHE A 204 -6.11 17.51 -13.11
N LEU A 205 -7.13 17.83 -13.91
CA LEU A 205 -8.27 18.64 -13.47
C LEU A 205 -9.08 17.96 -12.36
N ILE A 206 -9.26 16.63 -12.43
CA ILE A 206 -9.97 15.87 -11.39
C ILE A 206 -9.16 15.80 -10.10
N GLU A 207 -7.85 15.57 -10.15
CA GLU A 207 -7.00 15.60 -8.94
C GLU A 207 -6.93 16.99 -8.34
N ALA A 208 -6.79 18.04 -9.16
CA ALA A 208 -6.82 19.44 -8.72
C ALA A 208 -8.15 19.80 -8.05
N ALA A 209 -9.29 19.42 -8.65
CA ALA A 209 -10.60 19.65 -8.04
C ALA A 209 -10.75 18.95 -6.69
N GLN A 210 -10.31 17.69 -6.58
CA GLN A 210 -10.32 16.97 -5.30
C GLN A 210 -9.40 17.61 -4.26
N MET A 211 -8.23 18.13 -4.65
CA MET A 211 -7.35 18.88 -3.75
C MET A 211 -8.01 20.18 -3.28
N ALA A 212 -8.61 20.94 -4.20
CA ALA A 212 -9.24 22.22 -3.89
C ALA A 212 -10.42 22.08 -2.93
N LEU A 213 -11.22 21.04 -3.13
CA LEU A 213 -12.39 20.70 -2.31
C LEU A 213 -12.05 19.92 -1.03
N ASP A 214 -10.77 19.68 -0.73
CA ASP A 214 -10.30 18.85 0.40
C ASP A 214 -10.98 17.47 0.47
N ILE A 215 -11.18 16.84 -0.69
CA ILE A 215 -11.77 15.50 -0.79
C ILE A 215 -10.66 14.47 -0.65
N ALA A 216 -10.69 13.69 0.43
CA ALA A 216 -9.70 12.63 0.62
C ALA A 216 -9.80 11.57 -0.50
N PRO A 217 -8.68 11.22 -1.16
CA PRO A 217 -8.65 10.35 -2.35
C PRO A 217 -9.21 8.94 -2.11
N GLY A 218 -9.25 8.49 -0.85
CA GLY A 218 -9.70 7.18 -0.43
C GLY A 218 -11.17 7.08 -0.02
N LEU A 219 -11.94 8.18 0.00
CA LEU A 219 -13.32 8.19 0.54
C LEU A 219 -14.25 7.23 -0.22
N GLY A 220 -14.13 7.15 -1.54
CA GLY A 220 -15.02 6.35 -2.40
C GLY A 220 -14.69 4.85 -2.46
N ARG A 221 -13.79 4.33 -1.62
CA ARG A 221 -13.27 2.96 -1.73
C ARG A 221 -13.06 2.28 -0.38
N GLY A 222 -12.79 0.98 -0.45
CA GLY A 222 -12.35 0.14 0.68
C GLY A 222 -10.87 -0.21 0.61
N PHE A 223 -10.36 -0.72 1.73
CA PHE A 223 -8.95 -1.05 1.95
C PHE A 223 -8.75 -2.45 2.51
N ALA A 224 -7.60 -3.06 2.21
CA ALA A 224 -7.30 -4.42 2.66
C ALA A 224 -7.16 -4.54 4.19
N PHE A 225 -6.73 -3.48 4.89
CA PHE A 225 -6.66 -3.53 6.35
C PHE A 225 -8.02 -3.76 7.02
N GLU A 226 -9.13 -3.44 6.36
CA GLU A 226 -10.50 -3.63 6.89
C GLU A 226 -10.85 -5.12 7.03
N ARG A 227 -10.16 -6.00 6.29
CA ARG A 227 -10.30 -7.46 6.36
C ARG A 227 -9.41 -8.11 7.43
N LEU A 228 -8.46 -7.37 8.02
CA LEU A 228 -7.54 -7.91 9.03
C LEU A 228 -8.21 -7.95 10.42
N ARG A 229 -7.82 -8.93 11.25
CA ARG A 229 -8.33 -9.11 12.62
C ARG A 229 -8.04 -7.93 13.55
N ILE A 230 -7.03 -7.13 13.25
CA ILE A 230 -6.59 -5.96 14.01
C ILE A 230 -7.31 -4.67 13.59
N HIS A 231 -8.28 -4.76 12.68
CA HIS A 231 -9.06 -3.63 12.23
C HIS A 231 -9.96 -3.08 13.35
N ASP A 232 -9.72 -1.82 13.71
CA ASP A 232 -10.59 -1.07 14.60
C ASP A 232 -11.64 -0.33 13.76
N ARG A 233 -12.88 -0.86 13.77
CA ARG A 233 -14.01 -0.29 13.04
C ARG A 233 -14.42 1.09 13.57
N GLY A 234 -14.28 1.32 14.88
CA GLY A 234 -14.66 2.57 15.52
C GLY A 234 -13.72 3.70 15.12
N ALA A 235 -12.41 3.47 15.26
CA ALA A 235 -11.38 4.41 14.84
C ALA A 235 -11.47 4.71 13.33
N TRP A 236 -11.72 3.68 12.52
CA TRP A 236 -11.89 3.85 11.07
C TRP A 236 -13.11 4.68 10.69
N ALA A 237 -14.27 4.40 11.29
CA ALA A 237 -15.49 5.16 11.03
C ALA A 237 -15.35 6.63 11.44
N ALA A 238 -14.68 6.90 12.58
CA ALA A 238 -14.37 8.25 13.03
C ALA A 238 -13.47 8.99 12.03
N LEU A 239 -12.41 8.34 11.54
CA LEU A 239 -11.50 8.92 10.54
C LEU A 239 -12.20 9.23 9.22
N ARG A 240 -13.03 8.32 8.69
CA ARG A 240 -13.83 8.56 7.48
C ARG A 240 -14.78 9.74 7.66
N ARG A 241 -15.47 9.83 8.80
CA ARG A 241 -16.38 10.93 9.11
C ARG A 241 -15.64 12.27 9.18
N ALA A 242 -14.47 12.30 9.81
CA ALA A 242 -13.64 13.51 9.85
C ALA A 242 -13.19 13.95 8.45
N ALA A 243 -12.80 13.01 7.60
CA ALA A 243 -12.46 13.31 6.20
C ALA A 243 -13.65 13.84 5.40
N GLU A 244 -14.85 13.26 5.56
CA GLU A 244 -16.07 13.75 4.90
C GLU A 244 -16.44 15.17 5.35
N GLN A 245 -16.30 15.47 6.64
CA GLN A 245 -16.62 16.80 7.20
C GLN A 245 -15.69 17.91 6.75
N ARG A 246 -14.47 17.59 6.30
CA ARG A 246 -13.51 18.57 5.78
C ARG A 246 -13.81 18.99 4.34
N ARG A 247 -14.59 18.19 3.60
CA ARG A 247 -14.95 18.48 2.23
C ARG A 247 -15.59 19.86 2.13
N LYS A 248 -15.05 20.71 1.28
CA LYS A 248 -15.62 22.02 0.98
C LYS A 248 -16.87 21.86 0.09
N PRO A 249 -17.87 22.76 0.26
CA PRO A 249 -19.08 22.77 -0.56
C PRO A 249 -18.79 22.90 -2.06
#